data_AF-A0A532TA63-F1
#
_entry.id   AF-A0A532TA63-F1
#
_cell.length_a   1.000
_cell.length_b   1.000
_cell.length_c   1.000
_cell.angle_alpha   90.00
_cell.angle_beta   90.00
_cell.angle_gamma   90.00
#
_symmetry.space_group_name_H-M   'P 1'
#
loop_
_entity.id
_entity.type
_entity.pdbx_description
1 polymer ?
#
loop_
_entity_poly.entity_id
_entity_poly.type
_entity_poly.pdbx_seq_one_letter_code
_entity_poly.pdbx_strand_id
1 'polypeptide(L)'
;MDINSFLRRKGKKWLLLDLALIINMVVLTLIMLIFHVYWGDINLIVSDYIGFDINLVFIIVVIVLLPLIYGAAILHVHLRNIKKNNEIKPCILNKIFPIVLMFIYSSLFALLLSSLEQYSRLIPQVIEFYSIFLTIPLSLLLILGLYPLIKSIPQWKNHLSNRILNEEIKSKIILGLLLTGYFFAFASPLLFIPSNVIFGDLPPKPNITAHRGASHLAPEDTIVAGELAVEHGAVGWEVDIRISVDGELFLLHDDTLTRTTNVEDIFPNRKNDRAETFTLSELRQLDAGSWFADKDPYGALAFGRISKEDGDNYRGIQIPTFEEVLNFTRDNDF
;
A
#
# COMPACT_ATOMS: atom_id res chain seq x y z
N MET A 1 -17.25 -18.35 -15.36
CA MET A 1 -15.84 -18.72 -15.64
C MET A 1 -15.07 -18.62 -14.33
N ASP A 2 -14.31 -19.63 -13.92
CA ASP A 2 -13.60 -19.58 -12.62
C ASP A 2 -12.58 -18.42 -12.60
N ILE A 3 -12.74 -17.52 -11.63
CA ILE A 3 -11.89 -16.36 -11.40
C ILE A 3 -10.43 -16.79 -11.23
N ASN A 4 -10.16 -17.91 -10.57
CA ASN A 4 -8.80 -18.41 -10.39
C ASN A 4 -8.15 -18.82 -11.73
N SER A 5 -8.91 -19.47 -12.62
CA SER A 5 -8.45 -19.78 -13.98
C SER A 5 -8.18 -18.53 -14.84
N PHE A 6 -9.01 -17.50 -14.69
CA PHE A 6 -8.92 -16.23 -15.43
C PHE A 6 -7.70 -15.41 -14.97
N LEU A 7 -7.55 -15.23 -13.64
CA LEU A 7 -6.40 -14.55 -13.05
C LEU A 7 -5.08 -15.28 -13.35
N ARG A 8 -5.04 -16.63 -13.29
CA ARG A 8 -3.85 -17.40 -13.72
C ARG A 8 -3.51 -17.19 -15.21
N ARG A 9 -4.50 -17.06 -16.09
CA ARG A 9 -4.26 -16.79 -17.53
C ARG A 9 -3.79 -15.35 -17.78
N LYS A 10 -4.34 -14.36 -17.08
CA LYS A 10 -3.88 -12.96 -17.18
C LYS A 10 -2.49 -12.78 -16.57
N GLY A 11 -2.22 -13.31 -15.38
CA GLY A 11 -0.90 -13.23 -14.72
C GLY A 11 0.22 -13.86 -15.55
N LYS A 12 -0.05 -14.94 -16.31
CA LYS A 12 0.91 -15.49 -17.28
C LYS A 12 1.27 -14.54 -18.42
N LYS A 13 0.33 -13.68 -18.88
CA LYS A 13 0.64 -12.67 -19.91
C LYS A 13 1.52 -11.56 -19.36
N TRP A 14 1.26 -11.12 -18.13
CA TRP A 14 2.09 -10.13 -17.44
C TRP A 14 3.49 -10.66 -17.13
N LEU A 15 3.64 -11.88 -16.63
CA LEU A 15 4.96 -12.52 -16.46
C LEU A 15 5.77 -12.62 -17.77
N LEU A 16 5.10 -12.83 -18.92
CA LEU A 16 5.75 -12.81 -20.24
C LEU A 16 6.12 -11.40 -20.69
N LEU A 17 5.30 -10.39 -20.36
CA LEU A 17 5.61 -8.98 -20.60
C LEU A 17 6.80 -8.51 -19.75
N ASP A 18 6.81 -8.83 -18.46
CA ASP A 18 7.90 -8.51 -17.53
C ASP A 18 9.21 -9.14 -18.00
N LEU A 19 9.18 -10.40 -18.42
CA LEU A 19 10.34 -11.08 -19.01
C LEU A 19 10.80 -10.38 -20.31
N ALA A 20 9.87 -9.97 -21.18
CA ALA A 20 10.20 -9.25 -22.40
C ALA A 20 10.78 -7.85 -22.12
N LEU A 21 10.29 -7.15 -21.09
CA LEU A 21 10.81 -5.87 -20.60
C LEU A 21 12.22 -6.01 -20.03
N ILE A 22 12.47 -7.05 -19.23
CA ILE A 22 13.81 -7.36 -18.69
C ILE A 22 14.77 -7.66 -19.85
N ILE A 23 14.38 -8.50 -20.81
CA ILE A 23 15.19 -8.80 -22.00
C ILE A 23 15.46 -7.51 -22.81
N ASN A 24 14.45 -6.66 -23.02
CA ASN A 24 14.61 -5.39 -23.71
C ASN A 24 15.61 -4.47 -23.00
N MET A 25 15.52 -4.32 -21.68
CA MET A 25 16.46 -3.51 -20.89
C MET A 25 17.89 -4.08 -20.91
N VAL A 26 18.07 -5.40 -20.90
CA VAL A 26 19.38 -6.04 -21.09
C VAL A 26 19.93 -5.74 -22.48
N VAL A 27 19.11 -5.86 -23.54
CA VAL A 27 19.52 -5.55 -24.92
C VAL A 27 19.89 -4.07 -25.09
N LEU A 28 19.09 -3.13 -24.56
CA LEU A 28 19.39 -1.70 -24.59
C LEU A 28 20.68 -1.38 -23.83
N THR A 29 20.90 -2.00 -22.68
CA THR A 29 22.14 -1.86 -21.91
C THR A 29 23.35 -2.38 -22.69
N LEU A 30 23.23 -3.54 -23.35
CA LEU A 30 24.29 -4.08 -24.20
C LEU A 30 24.57 -3.16 -25.40
N ILE A 31 23.55 -2.59 -26.04
CA ILE A 31 23.71 -1.59 -27.11
C ILE A 31 24.49 -0.38 -26.58
N MET A 32 24.08 0.21 -25.45
CA MET A 32 24.75 1.35 -24.83
C MET A 32 26.23 1.11 -24.49
N LEU A 33 26.57 -0.13 -24.10
CA LEU A 33 27.93 -0.49 -23.69
C LEU A 33 28.81 -0.91 -24.88
N ILE A 34 28.26 -1.63 -25.86
CA ILE A 34 28.97 -2.03 -27.10
C ILE A 34 29.28 -0.79 -27.95
N PHE A 35 28.27 0.07 -28.16
CA PHE A 35 28.38 1.24 -29.02
C PHE A 35 28.92 2.48 -28.29
N HIS A 36 29.56 2.32 -27.13
CA HIS A 36 30.02 3.45 -26.31
C HIS A 36 31.03 4.38 -27.00
N VAL A 37 31.67 3.89 -28.07
CA VAL A 37 32.56 4.66 -28.93
C VAL A 37 31.84 5.86 -29.56
N TYR A 38 30.55 5.71 -29.85
CA TYR A 38 29.72 6.69 -30.55
C TYR A 38 29.09 7.74 -29.63
N TRP A 39 29.26 7.64 -28.30
CA TRP A 39 28.69 8.64 -27.40
C TRP A 39 29.20 10.06 -27.69
N GLY A 40 30.44 10.23 -28.17
CA GLY A 40 30.95 11.54 -28.58
C GLY A 40 30.16 12.15 -29.74
N ASP A 41 29.95 11.37 -30.79
CA ASP A 41 29.20 11.81 -31.98
C ASP A 41 27.70 11.98 -31.69
N ILE A 42 27.11 11.09 -30.88
CA ILE A 42 25.71 11.20 -30.44
C ILE A 42 25.53 12.46 -29.57
N ASN A 43 26.48 12.78 -28.68
CA ASN A 43 26.46 14.02 -27.90
C ASN A 43 26.46 15.24 -28.83
N LEU A 44 27.36 15.30 -29.81
CA LEU A 44 27.45 16.41 -30.77
C LEU A 44 26.15 16.55 -31.58
N ILE A 45 25.64 15.46 -32.17
CA ILE A 45 24.39 15.47 -32.94
C ILE A 45 23.23 15.98 -32.08
N VAL A 46 23.08 15.50 -30.85
CA VAL A 46 22.01 15.95 -29.96
C VAL A 46 22.19 17.42 -29.57
N SER A 47 23.43 17.84 -29.30
CA SER A 47 23.79 19.23 -28.98
C SER A 47 23.48 20.21 -30.12
N ASP A 48 23.78 19.83 -31.36
CA ASP A 48 23.47 20.59 -32.58
C ASP A 48 21.94 20.76 -32.77
N TYR A 49 21.17 19.71 -32.49
CA TYR A 49 19.70 19.73 -32.62
C TYR A 49 19.01 20.63 -31.58
N ILE A 50 19.59 20.78 -30.39
CA ILE A 50 19.00 21.53 -29.27
C ILE A 50 19.68 22.88 -29.01
N GLY A 51 20.81 23.16 -29.66
CA GLY A 51 21.52 24.44 -29.63
C GLY A 51 22.45 24.66 -28.45
N PHE A 52 22.86 23.61 -27.73
CA PHE A 52 23.86 23.70 -26.64
C PHE A 52 24.53 22.35 -26.35
N ASP A 53 25.80 22.40 -25.94
CA ASP A 53 26.61 21.21 -25.64
C ASP A 53 26.04 20.38 -24.48
N ILE A 54 25.76 19.10 -24.72
CA ILE A 54 25.38 18.14 -23.68
C ILE A 54 26.08 16.79 -23.83
N ASN A 55 26.41 16.21 -22.68
CA ASN A 55 26.82 14.81 -22.53
C ASN A 55 25.59 13.93 -22.22
N LEU A 56 25.24 12.95 -23.06
CA LEU A 56 24.08 12.07 -22.84
C LEU A 56 24.18 11.24 -21.56
N VAL A 57 25.39 10.86 -21.13
CA VAL A 57 25.58 10.18 -19.84
C VAL A 57 25.20 11.13 -18.70
N PHE A 58 25.49 12.42 -18.84
CA PHE A 58 25.01 13.46 -17.94
C PHE A 58 23.50 13.68 -18.06
N ILE A 59 22.87 13.61 -19.26
CA ILE A 59 21.40 13.64 -19.40
C ILE A 59 20.74 12.48 -18.67
N ILE A 60 21.22 11.24 -18.86
CA ILE A 60 20.64 10.06 -18.21
C ILE A 60 20.78 10.18 -16.69
N VAL A 61 21.95 10.62 -16.21
CA VAL A 61 22.18 10.93 -14.80
C VAL A 61 21.30 12.10 -14.32
N VAL A 62 21.06 13.13 -15.14
CA VAL A 62 20.21 14.29 -14.82
C VAL A 62 18.72 13.93 -14.85
N ILE A 63 18.24 13.02 -15.71
CA ILE A 63 16.87 12.50 -15.70
C ILE A 63 16.63 11.66 -14.45
N VAL A 64 17.66 10.96 -13.95
CA VAL A 64 17.63 10.22 -12.68
C VAL A 64 17.80 11.15 -11.46
N LEU A 65 18.59 12.23 -11.57
CA LEU A 65 18.79 13.23 -10.52
C LEU A 65 17.70 14.31 -10.48
N LEU A 66 16.96 14.56 -11.56
CA LEU A 66 15.90 15.57 -11.63
C LEU A 66 14.81 15.31 -10.58
N PRO A 67 14.30 14.08 -10.40
CA PRO A 67 13.42 13.73 -9.28
C PRO A 67 14.04 14.01 -7.90
N LEU A 68 15.34 13.78 -7.73
CA LEU A 68 16.08 14.03 -6.47
C LEU A 68 16.27 15.54 -6.20
N ILE A 69 16.61 16.32 -7.23
CA ILE A 69 16.75 17.78 -7.18
C ILE A 69 15.38 18.44 -7.00
N TYR A 70 14.35 17.96 -7.69
CA TYR A 70 12.95 18.36 -7.50
C TYR A 70 12.49 18.07 -6.06
N GLY A 71 12.82 16.90 -5.52
CA GLY A 71 12.63 16.57 -4.10
C GLY A 71 13.32 17.57 -3.17
N ALA A 72 14.61 17.87 -3.40
CA ALA A 72 15.38 18.83 -2.61
C ALA A 72 14.93 20.30 -2.77
N ALA A 73 14.36 20.66 -3.93
CA ALA A 73 13.82 21.98 -4.20
C ALA A 73 12.45 22.16 -3.53
N ILE A 74 11.55 21.17 -3.67
CA ILE A 74 10.32 21.09 -2.87
C ILE A 74 10.69 21.25 -1.42
N LEU A 75 11.63 20.46 -0.91
CA LEU A 75 12.07 20.47 0.48
C LEU A 75 12.52 21.84 1.01
N HIS A 76 13.33 22.59 0.26
CA HIS A 76 13.77 23.92 0.68
C HIS A 76 12.66 24.98 0.57
N VAL A 77 11.96 25.03 -0.58
CA VAL A 77 10.81 25.92 -0.85
C VAL A 77 9.72 25.69 0.17
N HIS A 78 9.54 24.44 0.51
CA HIS A 78 8.67 24.05 1.56
C HIS A 78 9.27 24.62 2.86
N LEU A 79 10.32 24.09 3.50
CA LEU A 79 10.81 24.49 4.86
C LEU A 79 10.55 25.94 5.30
N ARG A 80 10.88 26.89 4.42
CA ARG A 80 10.67 28.33 4.57
C ARG A 80 9.26 28.77 4.99
N ASN A 81 8.14 28.14 4.61
CA ASN A 81 6.81 28.55 5.14
C ASN A 81 6.34 27.85 6.42
N ILE A 82 6.96 26.78 6.97
CA ILE A 82 6.64 26.43 8.40
C ILE A 82 6.99 27.66 9.23
N LYS A 83 8.23 28.13 9.07
CA LYS A 83 8.83 29.20 9.86
C LYS A 83 8.22 30.59 9.61
N LYS A 84 7.27 30.71 8.67
CA LYS A 84 6.66 32.00 8.29
C LYS A 84 5.12 32.00 8.35
N ASN A 85 4.48 30.85 8.11
CA ASN A 85 3.03 30.72 7.94
C ASN A 85 2.40 29.59 8.78
N ASN A 86 3.17 28.82 9.57
CA ASN A 86 2.69 27.70 10.39
C ASN A 86 2.18 26.44 9.63
N GLU A 87 2.57 26.22 8.37
CA GLU A 87 2.12 25.06 7.56
C GLU A 87 3.25 24.23 6.91
N ILE A 88 3.01 22.91 6.70
CA ILE A 88 3.97 21.78 6.62
C ILE A 88 4.98 21.84 5.50
N LYS A 89 6.25 21.86 5.91
CA LYS A 89 7.35 22.23 5.05
C LYS A 89 8.71 21.70 5.67
N PRO A 90 9.51 20.81 5.03
CA PRO A 90 9.86 19.49 5.59
C PRO A 90 11.36 19.29 5.89
N CYS A 91 11.67 18.38 6.80
CA CYS A 91 12.71 18.62 7.80
C CYS A 91 13.86 17.60 7.76
N ILE A 92 14.80 17.67 8.73
CA ILE A 92 16.05 16.90 8.91
C ILE A 92 15.97 15.38 8.65
N LEU A 93 14.75 14.81 8.65
CA LEU A 93 14.43 13.50 8.10
C LEU A 93 15.19 13.21 6.79
N ASN A 94 15.34 14.15 5.86
CA ASN A 94 15.96 13.92 4.53
C ASN A 94 17.37 13.28 4.50
N LYS A 95 18.07 13.24 5.64
CA LYS A 95 19.38 12.58 5.77
C LYS A 95 19.30 11.19 6.39
N ILE A 96 18.33 10.98 7.28
CA ILE A 96 18.07 9.69 7.94
C ILE A 96 17.15 8.83 7.06
N PHE A 97 16.16 9.47 6.44
CA PHE A 97 15.11 8.82 5.66
C PHE A 97 15.62 8.07 4.44
N PRO A 98 16.65 8.45 3.66
CA PRO A 98 17.13 7.58 2.58
C PRO A 98 17.64 6.22 3.08
N ILE A 99 18.33 6.20 4.22
CA ILE A 99 18.85 4.96 4.84
C ILE A 99 17.72 4.20 5.52
N VAL A 100 16.88 4.90 6.29
CA VAL A 100 15.70 4.31 6.97
C VAL A 100 14.63 3.87 5.97
N LEU A 101 14.50 4.50 4.81
CA LEU A 101 13.59 4.12 3.71
C LEU A 101 14.19 3.02 2.86
N MET A 102 15.51 2.93 2.71
CA MET A 102 16.16 1.73 2.14
C MET A 102 15.97 0.53 3.08
N PHE A 103 16.13 0.73 4.41
CA PHE A 103 15.81 -0.29 5.41
C PHE A 103 14.31 -0.60 5.44
N ILE A 104 13.42 0.38 5.43
CA ILE A 104 11.95 0.18 5.41
C ILE A 104 11.52 -0.45 4.09
N TYR A 105 12.06 -0.13 2.92
CA TYR A 105 11.74 -0.86 1.70
C TYR A 105 12.30 -2.28 1.74
N SER A 106 13.49 -2.50 2.29
CA SER A 106 14.07 -3.86 2.40
C SER A 106 13.32 -4.70 3.45
N SER A 107 12.88 -4.09 4.55
CA SER A 107 12.13 -4.70 5.64
C SER A 107 10.65 -4.81 5.35
N LEU A 108 10.03 -3.90 4.60
CA LEU A 108 8.68 -4.05 4.04
C LEU A 108 8.69 -5.07 2.91
N PHE A 109 9.74 -5.15 2.09
CA PHE A 109 9.88 -6.23 1.10
C PHE A 109 10.12 -7.58 1.78
N ALA A 110 10.87 -7.62 2.89
CA ALA A 110 11.03 -8.81 3.74
C ALA A 110 9.76 -9.18 4.52
N LEU A 111 9.01 -8.20 5.05
CA LEU A 111 7.71 -8.40 5.71
C LEU A 111 6.61 -8.77 4.72
N LEU A 112 6.68 -8.22 3.51
CA LEU A 112 5.89 -8.66 2.37
C LEU A 112 6.24 -10.13 2.14
N LEU A 113 7.52 -10.47 1.88
CA LEU A 113 8.04 -11.84 1.75
C LEU A 113 7.60 -12.80 2.86
N SER A 114 7.58 -12.40 4.13
CA SER A 114 7.10 -13.24 5.24
C SER A 114 5.57 -13.31 5.34
N SER A 115 4.83 -12.30 4.87
CA SER A 115 3.36 -12.35 4.73
C SER A 115 2.90 -13.02 3.43
N LEU A 116 3.82 -13.37 2.52
CA LEU A 116 3.48 -14.04 1.25
C LEU A 116 2.93 -15.46 1.42
N GLU A 117 3.12 -16.14 2.55
CA GLU A 117 2.42 -17.41 2.79
C GLU A 117 0.90 -17.20 2.81
N GLN A 118 0.42 -16.16 3.50
CA GLN A 118 -1.01 -15.86 3.62
C GLN A 118 -1.57 -15.18 2.36
N TYR A 119 -0.78 -14.34 1.68
CA TYR A 119 -1.22 -13.52 0.54
C TYR A 119 -0.57 -13.85 -0.80
N SER A 120 -0.05 -15.06 -0.97
CA SER A 120 0.64 -15.55 -2.19
C SER A 120 -0.07 -15.24 -3.52
N ARG A 121 -1.41 -15.13 -3.50
CA ARG A 121 -2.24 -14.83 -4.67
C ARG A 121 -2.13 -13.38 -5.16
N LEU A 122 -1.71 -12.44 -4.30
CA LEU A 122 -1.58 -11.01 -4.61
C LEU A 122 -0.18 -10.63 -5.13
N ILE A 123 0.85 -11.48 -4.92
CA ILE A 123 2.24 -11.23 -5.37
C ILE A 123 2.31 -10.76 -6.83
N PRO A 124 1.68 -11.45 -7.81
CA PRO A 124 1.86 -11.08 -9.21
C PRO A 124 1.28 -9.68 -9.50
N GLN A 125 0.20 -9.30 -8.82
CA GLN A 125 -0.48 -8.01 -8.99
C GLN A 125 0.33 -6.86 -8.40
N VAL A 126 1.04 -7.10 -7.28
CA VAL A 126 1.96 -6.12 -6.70
C VAL A 126 3.18 -5.93 -7.59
N ILE A 127 3.80 -7.02 -8.07
CA ILE A 127 4.93 -6.94 -9.02
C ILE A 127 4.52 -6.21 -10.30
N GLU A 128 3.35 -6.53 -10.84
CA GLU A 128 2.76 -5.89 -12.01
C GLU A 128 2.59 -4.38 -11.82
N PHE A 129 2.04 -3.93 -10.69
CA PHE A 129 1.86 -2.52 -10.36
C PHE A 129 3.20 -1.76 -10.20
N TYR A 130 4.22 -2.39 -9.62
CA TYR A 130 5.53 -1.78 -9.43
C TYR A 130 6.52 -1.99 -10.60
N SER A 131 6.18 -2.80 -11.60
CA SER A 131 7.03 -3.17 -12.75
C SER A 131 7.69 -1.95 -13.41
N ILE A 132 6.90 -0.92 -13.74
CA ILE A 132 7.33 0.35 -14.33
C ILE A 132 8.47 0.98 -13.50
N PHE A 133 8.32 1.02 -12.18
CA PHE A 133 9.28 1.62 -11.26
C PHE A 133 10.52 0.75 -11.03
N LEU A 134 10.44 -0.56 -11.28
CA LEU A 134 11.58 -1.50 -11.19
C LEU A 134 12.46 -1.48 -12.44
N THR A 135 11.94 -1.11 -13.62
CA THR A 135 12.73 -1.07 -14.87
C THR A 135 13.89 -0.07 -14.82
N ILE A 136 13.69 1.11 -14.23
CA ILE A 136 14.71 2.16 -14.15
C ILE A 136 15.91 1.73 -13.27
N PRO A 137 15.74 1.32 -12.00
CA PRO A 137 16.84 0.80 -11.18
C PRO A 137 17.55 -0.41 -11.78
N LEU A 138 16.79 -1.33 -12.41
CA LEU A 138 17.39 -2.52 -13.03
C LEU A 138 18.31 -2.14 -14.20
N SER A 139 17.90 -1.20 -15.05
CA SER A 139 18.75 -0.71 -16.15
C SER A 139 20.03 -0.02 -15.63
N LEU A 140 19.93 0.80 -14.57
CA LEU A 140 21.08 1.41 -13.89
C LEU A 140 22.06 0.36 -13.33
N LEU A 141 21.55 -0.66 -12.65
CA LEU A 141 22.37 -1.75 -12.10
C LEU A 141 23.08 -2.56 -13.18
N LEU A 142 22.39 -2.86 -14.30
CA LEU A 142 22.99 -3.55 -15.44
C LEU A 142 24.11 -2.72 -16.08
N ILE A 143 23.91 -1.41 -16.25
CA ILE A 143 24.96 -0.50 -16.77
C ILE A 143 26.18 -0.52 -15.85
N LEU A 144 25.98 -0.31 -14.53
CA LEU A 144 27.07 -0.26 -13.55
C LEU A 144 27.82 -1.59 -13.43
N GLY A 145 27.12 -2.73 -13.49
CA GLY A 145 27.73 -4.06 -13.38
C GLY A 145 28.46 -4.53 -14.65
N LEU A 146 27.95 -4.21 -15.84
CA LEU A 146 28.51 -4.69 -17.12
C LEU A 146 29.56 -3.75 -17.71
N TYR A 147 29.58 -2.47 -17.33
CA TYR A 147 30.56 -1.49 -17.85
C TYR A 147 32.04 -1.87 -17.60
N PRO A 148 32.45 -2.36 -16.41
CA PRO A 148 33.84 -2.79 -16.18
C PRO A 148 34.24 -4.01 -17.04
N LEU A 149 33.30 -4.95 -17.23
CA LEU A 149 33.52 -6.15 -18.05
C LEU A 149 33.72 -5.78 -19.51
N ILE A 150 32.85 -4.94 -20.08
CA ILE A 150 32.93 -4.53 -21.49
C ILE A 150 34.14 -3.63 -21.75
N LYS A 151 34.55 -2.78 -20.80
CA LYS A 151 35.82 -2.02 -20.88
C LYS A 151 37.06 -2.94 -20.88
N SER A 152 36.94 -4.16 -20.35
CA SER A 152 38.03 -5.15 -20.30
C SER A 152 38.14 -6.00 -21.57
N ILE A 153 37.21 -5.89 -22.53
CA ILE A 153 37.26 -6.61 -23.81
C ILE A 153 38.24 -5.89 -24.76
N PRO A 154 39.26 -6.58 -25.32
CA PRO A 154 40.17 -5.98 -26.30
C PRO A 154 39.45 -5.40 -27.53
N GLN A 155 40.00 -4.31 -28.07
CA GLN A 155 39.36 -3.36 -28.99
C GLN A 155 38.55 -3.95 -30.18
N TRP A 156 37.24 -4.18 -29.99
CA TRP A 156 36.28 -4.33 -31.11
C TRP A 156 36.12 -3.03 -31.94
N LYS A 157 36.65 -1.90 -31.45
CA LYS A 157 36.77 -0.61 -32.17
C LYS A 157 37.23 -0.76 -33.63
N ASN A 158 38.17 -1.67 -33.89
CA ASN A 158 38.80 -1.80 -35.20
C ASN A 158 38.06 -2.73 -36.19
N HIS A 159 36.92 -3.34 -35.79
CA HIS A 159 36.13 -4.22 -36.67
C HIS A 159 34.76 -3.65 -37.10
N LEU A 160 34.22 -2.64 -36.42
CA LEU A 160 33.08 -1.85 -36.93
C LEU A 160 33.51 -0.72 -37.91
N SER A 161 34.80 -0.67 -38.26
CA SER A 161 35.41 0.38 -39.08
C SER A 161 35.01 0.32 -40.56
N ASN A 162 34.37 1.40 -41.02
CA ASN A 162 34.52 2.01 -42.36
C ASN A 162 34.33 1.15 -43.62
N ARG A 163 33.25 0.36 -43.75
CA ARG A 163 32.87 -0.26 -45.04
C ARG A 163 31.48 0.01 -45.62
N ILE A 164 30.51 0.55 -44.86
CA ILE A 164 29.10 0.64 -45.34
C ILE A 164 28.39 1.97 -45.01
N LEU A 165 28.57 2.53 -43.80
CA LEU A 165 27.85 3.74 -43.35
C LEU A 165 28.78 4.75 -42.67
N ASN A 166 28.49 6.05 -42.82
CA ASN A 166 29.14 7.14 -42.09
C ASN A 166 28.81 7.07 -40.58
N GLU A 167 29.73 7.51 -39.72
CA GLU A 167 29.59 7.48 -38.26
C GLU A 167 28.43 8.35 -37.75
N GLU A 168 28.11 9.44 -38.44
CA GLU A 168 26.91 10.26 -38.17
C GLU A 168 25.61 9.45 -38.37
N ILE A 169 25.53 8.67 -39.45
CA ILE A 169 24.35 7.84 -39.77
C ILE A 169 24.23 6.69 -38.77
N LYS A 170 25.35 6.03 -38.44
CA LYS A 170 25.40 5.00 -37.39
C LYS A 170 24.93 5.57 -36.04
N SER A 171 25.40 6.75 -35.66
CA SER A 171 25.02 7.44 -34.41
C SER A 171 23.53 7.76 -34.36
N LYS A 172 22.95 8.25 -35.47
CA LYS A 172 21.49 8.47 -35.61
C LYS A 172 20.69 7.17 -35.52
N ILE A 173 21.17 6.08 -36.10
CA ILE A 173 20.54 4.74 -35.99
C ILE A 173 20.58 4.24 -34.54
N ILE A 174 21.74 4.32 -33.86
CA ILE A 174 21.90 3.90 -32.46
C ILE A 174 20.97 4.71 -31.55
N LEU A 175 20.95 6.04 -31.69
CA LEU A 175 20.05 6.91 -30.93
C LEU A 175 18.57 6.57 -31.18
N GLY A 176 18.18 6.34 -32.44
CA GLY A 176 16.83 5.91 -32.80
C GLY A 176 16.42 4.58 -32.19
N LEU A 177 17.32 3.59 -32.16
CA LEU A 177 17.09 2.29 -31.52
C LEU A 177 16.92 2.42 -30.00
N LEU A 178 17.74 3.24 -29.35
CA LEU A 178 17.63 3.51 -27.91
C LEU A 178 16.31 4.20 -27.57
N LEU A 179 15.98 5.31 -28.24
CA LEU A 179 14.73 6.05 -28.03
C LEU A 179 13.50 5.18 -28.27
N THR A 180 13.51 4.38 -29.34
CA THR A 180 12.40 3.47 -29.67
C THR A 180 12.24 2.38 -28.61
N GLY A 181 13.34 1.75 -28.17
CA GLY A 181 13.29 0.72 -27.14
C GLY A 181 12.80 1.24 -25.79
N TYR A 182 13.32 2.39 -25.34
CA TYR A 182 12.83 3.04 -24.13
C TYR A 182 11.35 3.45 -24.25
N PHE A 183 10.92 3.99 -25.39
CA PHE A 183 9.51 4.31 -25.62
C PHE A 183 8.62 3.06 -25.47
N PHE A 184 8.98 1.93 -26.08
CA PHE A 184 8.23 0.69 -25.90
C PHE A 184 8.26 0.17 -24.47
N ALA A 185 9.39 0.28 -23.76
CA ALA A 185 9.50 -0.15 -22.36
C ALA A 185 8.59 0.66 -21.41
N PHE A 186 8.46 1.97 -21.62
CA PHE A 186 7.58 2.84 -20.85
C PHE A 186 6.11 2.78 -21.30
N ALA A 187 5.85 2.65 -22.59
CA ALA A 187 4.49 2.62 -23.13
C ALA A 187 3.81 1.26 -22.92
N SER A 188 4.53 0.13 -22.94
CA SER A 188 3.87 -1.18 -22.93
C SER A 188 3.00 -1.43 -21.68
N PRO A 189 3.39 -1.11 -20.43
CA PRO A 189 2.52 -1.32 -19.27
C PRO A 189 1.22 -0.48 -19.32
N LEU A 190 1.19 0.62 -20.07
CA LEU A 190 -0.01 1.45 -20.31
C LEU A 190 -0.93 0.86 -21.38
N LEU A 191 -0.41 -0.04 -22.23
CA LEU A 191 -1.16 -0.73 -23.30
C LEU A 191 -1.78 -2.06 -22.83
N PHE A 192 -1.36 -2.59 -21.68
CA PHE A 192 -1.94 -3.79 -21.09
C PHE A 192 -2.88 -3.44 -19.93
N ILE A 193 -4.08 -4.01 -19.96
CA ILE A 193 -5.05 -3.85 -18.87
C ILE A 193 -4.57 -4.65 -17.65
N PRO A 194 -4.52 -4.05 -16.44
CA PRO A 194 -4.08 -4.74 -15.25
C PRO A 194 -4.86 -6.04 -14.96
N SER A 195 -4.19 -7.01 -14.35
CA SER A 195 -4.73 -8.36 -14.12
C SER A 195 -5.85 -8.38 -13.08
N ASN A 196 -5.87 -7.40 -12.18
CA ASN A 196 -6.94 -7.16 -11.21
C ASN A 196 -8.19 -6.48 -11.82
N VAL A 197 -8.14 -5.94 -13.04
CA VAL A 197 -9.32 -5.40 -13.73
C VAL A 197 -10.13 -6.56 -14.32
N ILE A 198 -11.34 -6.74 -13.79
CA ILE A 198 -12.35 -7.67 -14.31
C ILE A 198 -13.25 -6.90 -15.28
N PHE A 199 -13.62 -7.53 -16.40
CA PHE A 199 -14.60 -7.00 -17.36
C PHE A 199 -15.88 -7.82 -17.30
N GLY A 200 -17.02 -7.15 -17.42
CA GLY A 200 -18.35 -7.72 -17.28
C GLY A 200 -19.04 -7.21 -16.02
N ASP A 201 -20.19 -7.80 -15.71
CA ASP A 201 -20.95 -7.46 -14.51
C ASP A 201 -20.16 -7.81 -13.25
N LEU A 202 -20.30 -6.99 -12.21
CA LEU A 202 -19.75 -7.28 -10.89
C LEU A 202 -20.41 -8.56 -10.33
N PRO A 203 -19.69 -9.36 -9.53
CA PRO A 203 -20.33 -10.43 -8.77
C PRO A 203 -21.41 -9.85 -7.84
N PRO A 204 -22.36 -10.68 -7.36
CA PRO A 204 -23.34 -10.24 -6.36
C PRO A 204 -22.67 -9.50 -5.20
N LYS A 205 -23.33 -8.46 -4.68
CA LYS A 205 -22.83 -7.69 -3.53
C LYS A 205 -22.48 -8.68 -2.41
N PRO A 206 -21.27 -8.60 -1.82
CA PRO A 206 -20.91 -9.50 -0.73
C PRO A 206 -21.85 -9.30 0.45
N ASN A 207 -22.15 -10.41 1.12
CA ASN A 207 -22.79 -10.43 2.42
C ASN A 207 -22.02 -9.55 3.41
N ILE A 208 -22.75 -8.77 4.22
CA ILE A 208 -22.18 -7.88 5.23
C ILE A 208 -22.46 -8.48 6.60
N THR A 209 -21.40 -8.75 7.37
CA THR A 209 -21.48 -9.13 8.78
C THR A 209 -21.05 -7.94 9.62
N ALA A 210 -21.82 -7.58 10.64
CA ALA A 210 -21.57 -6.41 11.47
C ALA A 210 -20.60 -6.76 12.62
N HIS A 211 -19.39 -6.19 12.59
CA HIS A 211 -18.32 -6.47 13.56
C HIS A 211 -18.60 -5.78 14.90
N ARG A 212 -18.83 -6.59 15.95
CA ARG A 212 -19.40 -6.21 17.25
C ARG A 212 -20.74 -5.48 17.13
N GLY A 213 -21.56 -5.96 16.20
CA GLY A 213 -22.78 -5.28 15.74
C GLY A 213 -22.47 -4.01 14.95
N ALA A 214 -23.39 -3.05 14.96
CA ALA A 214 -23.21 -1.72 14.37
C ALA A 214 -22.31 -0.82 15.24
N SER A 215 -21.11 -1.31 15.58
CA SER A 215 -20.14 -0.71 16.52
C SER A 215 -19.70 0.73 16.21
N HIS A 216 -20.00 1.27 15.02
CA HIS A 216 -19.75 2.67 14.64
C HIS A 216 -20.96 3.59 14.85
N LEU A 217 -22.09 3.04 15.30
CA LEU A 217 -23.37 3.73 15.55
C LEU A 217 -23.89 3.49 16.97
N ALA A 218 -23.59 2.34 17.59
CA ALA A 218 -23.93 2.00 18.97
C ALA A 218 -22.72 1.39 19.71
N PRO A 219 -22.75 1.28 21.06
CA PRO A 219 -21.67 0.69 21.83
C PRO A 219 -21.42 -0.76 21.40
N GLU A 220 -20.17 -1.09 21.09
CA GLU A 220 -19.76 -2.42 20.64
C GLU A 220 -20.16 -3.52 21.64
N ASP A 221 -20.43 -4.74 21.13
CA ASP A 221 -20.77 -5.91 21.95
C ASP A 221 -22.04 -5.74 22.82
N THR A 222 -22.98 -4.88 22.39
CA THR A 222 -24.30 -4.71 23.04
C THR A 222 -25.46 -5.17 22.16
N ILE A 223 -26.60 -5.54 22.77
CA ILE A 223 -27.84 -5.89 22.04
C ILE A 223 -28.28 -4.76 21.12
N VAL A 224 -28.14 -3.49 21.53
CA VAL A 224 -28.49 -2.31 20.73
C VAL A 224 -27.61 -2.17 19.47
N ALA A 225 -26.33 -2.57 19.54
CA ALA A 225 -25.50 -2.69 18.34
C ALA A 225 -25.95 -3.84 17.43
N GLY A 226 -26.51 -4.92 17.99
CA GLY A 226 -27.18 -5.99 17.24
C GLY A 226 -28.45 -5.51 16.53
N GLU A 227 -29.31 -4.76 17.23
CA GLU A 227 -30.56 -4.18 16.70
C GLU A 227 -30.26 -3.28 15.49
N LEU A 228 -29.34 -2.32 15.65
CA LEU A 228 -28.91 -1.47 14.53
C LEU A 228 -28.26 -2.27 13.38
N ALA A 229 -27.63 -3.41 13.64
CA ALA A 229 -27.07 -4.25 12.57
C ALA A 229 -28.17 -4.92 11.74
N VAL A 230 -29.28 -5.35 12.36
CA VAL A 230 -30.48 -5.84 11.66
C VAL A 230 -31.07 -4.71 10.81
N GLU A 231 -31.28 -3.52 11.40
CA GLU A 231 -31.87 -2.37 10.69
C GLU A 231 -31.06 -1.94 9.45
N HIS A 232 -29.73 -2.05 9.50
CA HIS A 232 -28.84 -1.73 8.38
C HIS A 232 -28.68 -2.88 7.37
N GLY A 233 -29.39 -3.99 7.54
CA GLY A 233 -29.40 -5.11 6.61
C GLY A 233 -28.09 -5.92 6.61
N ALA A 234 -27.43 -6.04 7.76
CA ALA A 234 -26.41 -7.07 7.94
C ALA A 234 -27.06 -8.47 7.88
N VAL A 235 -26.32 -9.46 7.40
CA VAL A 235 -26.77 -10.87 7.31
C VAL A 235 -26.26 -11.70 8.50
N GLY A 236 -26.00 -11.03 9.61
CA GLY A 236 -25.31 -11.57 10.77
C GLY A 236 -24.44 -10.51 11.43
N TRP A 237 -24.09 -10.77 12.67
CA TRP A 237 -23.17 -9.95 13.46
C TRP A 237 -22.13 -10.84 14.13
N GLU A 238 -20.95 -10.27 14.35
CA GLU A 238 -19.87 -10.87 15.11
C GLU A 238 -19.83 -10.22 16.50
N VAL A 239 -19.38 -10.98 17.50
CA VAL A 239 -19.35 -10.61 18.92
C VAL A 239 -18.14 -11.26 19.59
N ASP A 240 -17.52 -10.57 20.55
CA ASP A 240 -16.39 -11.09 21.31
C ASP A 240 -16.84 -11.66 22.67
N ILE A 241 -16.42 -12.88 23.02
CA ILE A 241 -16.91 -13.61 24.21
C ILE A 241 -15.79 -13.84 25.24
N ARG A 242 -16.12 -13.60 26.51
CA ARG A 242 -15.30 -13.88 27.70
C ARG A 242 -16.04 -14.80 28.67
N ILE A 243 -15.31 -15.32 29.66
CA ILE A 243 -15.85 -16.15 30.75
C ILE A 243 -15.56 -15.45 32.08
N SER A 244 -16.56 -15.33 32.95
CA SER A 244 -16.43 -14.74 34.28
C SER A 244 -15.83 -15.73 35.29
N VAL A 245 -15.47 -15.25 36.49
CA VAL A 245 -14.87 -16.10 37.54
C VAL A 245 -15.84 -17.14 38.11
N ASP A 246 -17.15 -16.89 38.00
CA ASP A 246 -18.25 -17.79 38.32
C ASP A 246 -18.67 -18.69 37.14
N GLY A 247 -18.03 -18.57 35.98
CA GLY A 247 -18.18 -19.49 34.84
C GLY A 247 -19.21 -19.07 33.78
N GLU A 248 -19.77 -17.88 33.89
CA GLU A 248 -20.79 -17.34 32.98
C GLU A 248 -20.14 -16.71 31.72
N LEU A 249 -20.81 -16.86 30.57
CA LEU A 249 -20.35 -16.31 29.30
C LEU A 249 -20.93 -14.91 29.09
N PHE A 250 -20.05 -13.92 28.87
CA PHE A 250 -20.41 -12.52 28.66
C PHE A 250 -19.67 -11.91 27.48
N LEU A 251 -20.19 -10.78 27.00
CA LEU A 251 -19.66 -10.09 25.83
C LEU A 251 -18.63 -9.02 26.20
N LEU A 252 -17.40 -9.13 25.67
CA LEU A 252 -16.33 -8.13 25.81
C LEU A 252 -15.10 -8.47 24.93
N HIS A 253 -14.75 -7.60 23.99
CA HIS A 253 -13.47 -7.70 23.27
C HIS A 253 -12.21 -7.62 24.14
N ASP A 254 -12.11 -6.63 25.03
CA ASP A 254 -10.87 -6.29 25.73
C ASP A 254 -10.52 -7.25 26.88
N ASP A 255 -9.24 -7.30 27.27
CA ASP A 255 -8.77 -8.03 28.47
C ASP A 255 -9.24 -7.39 29.79
N THR A 256 -9.62 -6.12 29.76
CA THR A 256 -10.03 -5.32 30.93
C THR A 256 -11.25 -4.47 30.58
N LEU A 257 -12.02 -4.08 31.60
CA LEU A 257 -13.30 -3.38 31.43
C LEU A 257 -13.13 -1.86 31.20
N THR A 258 -11.92 -1.33 31.28
CA THR A 258 -11.62 0.12 31.40
C THR A 258 -12.00 0.96 30.19
N ARG A 259 -11.94 0.40 28.97
CA ARG A 259 -12.22 1.15 27.73
C ARG A 259 -13.71 1.40 27.54
N THR A 260 -14.51 0.36 27.72
CA THR A 260 -15.91 0.26 27.32
C THR A 260 -16.88 0.27 28.50
N THR A 261 -16.42 0.50 29.73
CA THR A 261 -17.31 0.58 30.91
C THR A 261 -16.92 1.66 31.91
N ASN A 262 -17.76 1.87 32.93
CA ASN A 262 -17.49 2.68 34.13
C ASN A 262 -16.81 1.90 35.29
N VAL A 263 -16.05 0.84 35.02
CA VAL A 263 -15.35 0.03 36.06
C VAL A 263 -14.46 0.87 37.00
N GLU A 264 -13.92 2.00 36.53
CA GLU A 264 -13.10 2.89 37.37
C GLU A 264 -13.92 3.54 38.50
N ASP A 265 -15.22 3.76 38.29
CA ASP A 265 -16.12 4.39 39.26
C ASP A 265 -16.73 3.36 40.22
N ILE A 266 -17.14 2.20 39.71
CA ILE A 266 -17.82 1.15 40.49
C ILE A 266 -16.81 0.28 41.27
N PHE A 267 -15.67 -0.07 40.65
CA PHE A 267 -14.63 -0.91 41.24
C PHE A 267 -13.23 -0.26 41.10
N PRO A 268 -12.98 0.92 41.70
CA PRO A 268 -11.74 1.69 41.50
C PRO A 268 -10.45 0.92 41.80
N ASN A 269 -10.49 0.03 42.79
CA ASN A 269 -9.35 -0.81 43.18
C ASN A 269 -9.09 -2.00 42.24
N ARG A 270 -10.00 -2.29 41.31
CA ARG A 270 -9.96 -3.42 40.36
C ARG A 270 -9.96 -2.98 38.90
N LYS A 271 -9.82 -1.68 38.61
CA LYS A 271 -9.97 -1.12 37.26
C LYS A 271 -9.00 -1.65 36.19
N ASN A 272 -7.89 -2.23 36.63
CA ASN A 272 -6.87 -2.88 35.79
C ASN A 272 -6.89 -4.43 35.92
N ASP A 273 -7.80 -4.98 36.72
CA ASP A 273 -7.96 -6.43 36.82
C ASP A 273 -8.49 -6.96 35.49
N ARG A 274 -8.12 -8.20 35.16
CA ARG A 274 -8.68 -8.86 33.97
C ARG A 274 -10.17 -9.08 34.14
N ALA A 275 -10.94 -8.91 33.06
CA ALA A 275 -12.39 -9.06 33.08
C ALA A 275 -12.86 -10.44 33.56
N GLU A 276 -12.08 -11.51 33.30
CA GLU A 276 -12.40 -12.88 33.74
C GLU A 276 -12.30 -13.08 35.26
N THR A 277 -11.82 -12.09 36.02
CA THR A 277 -11.75 -12.14 37.49
C THR A 277 -13.00 -11.61 38.19
N PHE A 278 -13.93 -11.01 37.44
CA PHE A 278 -15.21 -10.52 37.96
C PHE A 278 -16.27 -11.61 37.88
N THR A 279 -17.25 -11.56 38.79
CA THR A 279 -18.48 -12.36 38.70
C THR A 279 -19.47 -11.73 37.73
N LEU A 280 -20.42 -12.50 37.17
CA LEU A 280 -21.48 -11.92 36.32
C LEU A 280 -22.29 -10.85 37.07
N SER A 281 -22.51 -11.05 38.37
CA SER A 281 -23.20 -10.09 39.24
C SER A 281 -22.44 -8.76 39.41
N GLU A 282 -21.11 -8.79 39.42
CA GLU A 282 -20.28 -7.57 39.38
C GLU A 282 -20.32 -6.91 37.98
N LEU A 283 -20.20 -7.71 36.91
CA LEU A 283 -20.22 -7.23 35.52
C LEU A 283 -21.55 -6.52 35.18
N ARG A 284 -22.69 -7.02 35.68
CA ARG A 284 -24.02 -6.40 35.49
C ARG A 284 -24.24 -5.08 36.24
N GLN A 285 -23.33 -4.67 37.13
CA GLN A 285 -23.36 -3.35 37.76
C GLN A 285 -22.71 -2.26 36.90
N LEU A 286 -22.05 -2.65 35.81
CA LEU A 286 -21.31 -1.74 34.93
C LEU A 286 -22.19 -1.19 33.80
N ASP A 287 -21.99 0.10 33.51
CA ASP A 287 -22.52 0.77 32.32
C ASP A 287 -21.54 0.55 31.16
N ALA A 288 -21.96 -0.25 30.18
CA ALA A 288 -21.24 -0.62 28.97
C ALA A 288 -21.54 0.28 27.76
N GLY A 289 -22.34 1.36 27.94
CA GLY A 289 -22.83 2.18 26.84
C GLY A 289 -22.48 3.68 26.91
N SER A 290 -22.46 4.30 28.10
CA SER A 290 -22.17 5.75 28.25
C SER A 290 -20.85 6.18 27.61
N TRP A 291 -19.82 5.31 27.67
CA TRP A 291 -18.50 5.59 27.08
C TRP A 291 -18.56 5.93 25.59
N PHE A 292 -19.54 5.39 24.85
CA PHE A 292 -19.70 5.63 23.42
C PHE A 292 -20.09 7.08 23.14
N ALA A 293 -21.08 7.60 23.88
CA ALA A 293 -21.53 8.98 23.78
C ALA A 293 -20.50 9.97 24.37
N ASP A 294 -19.84 9.60 25.47
CA ASP A 294 -18.91 10.48 26.18
C ASP A 294 -17.53 10.61 25.50
N LYS A 295 -17.06 9.54 24.84
CA LYS A 295 -15.75 9.53 24.16
C LYS A 295 -15.85 9.73 22.64
N ASP A 296 -17.04 9.57 22.06
CA ASP A 296 -17.35 9.60 20.61
C ASP A 296 -16.26 8.97 19.71
N PRO A 297 -15.84 7.72 19.99
CA PRO A 297 -14.61 7.12 19.45
C PRO A 297 -14.58 7.00 17.92
N TYR A 298 -15.75 6.93 17.29
CA TYR A 298 -15.92 6.83 15.83
C TYR A 298 -16.40 8.15 15.19
N GLY A 299 -16.64 9.20 15.97
CA GLY A 299 -17.28 10.43 15.52
C GLY A 299 -18.76 10.23 15.14
N ALA A 300 -19.46 9.29 15.76
CA ALA A 300 -20.86 9.01 15.49
C ALA A 300 -21.75 10.23 15.77
N LEU A 301 -21.49 10.94 16.87
CA LEU A 301 -22.17 12.21 17.21
C LEU A 301 -21.56 13.38 16.44
N ALA A 302 -20.23 13.50 16.39
CA ALA A 302 -19.53 14.61 15.74
C ALA A 302 -19.81 14.72 14.23
N PHE A 303 -20.04 13.60 13.54
CA PHE A 303 -20.43 13.57 12.12
C PHE A 303 -21.95 13.43 11.91
N GLY A 304 -22.77 13.46 12.97
CA GLY A 304 -24.23 13.38 12.89
C GLY A 304 -24.75 12.07 12.29
N ARG A 305 -24.06 10.94 12.56
CA ARG A 305 -24.50 9.60 12.15
C ARG A 305 -25.58 9.04 13.08
N ILE A 306 -25.55 9.47 14.34
CA ILE A 306 -26.63 9.30 15.31
C ILE A 306 -27.01 10.67 15.89
N SER A 307 -28.21 10.78 16.44
CA SER A 307 -28.62 11.97 17.20
C SER A 307 -28.04 11.94 18.62
N LYS A 308 -28.09 13.09 19.30
CA LYS A 308 -27.73 13.15 20.73
C LYS A 308 -28.70 12.31 21.58
N GLU A 309 -29.97 12.25 21.20
CA GLU A 309 -30.99 11.45 21.89
C GLU A 309 -30.64 9.95 21.85
N ASP A 310 -30.22 9.44 20.68
CA ASP A 310 -29.73 8.06 20.54
C ASP A 310 -28.53 7.79 21.45
N GLY A 311 -27.55 8.71 21.46
CA GLY A 311 -26.37 8.60 22.32
C GLY A 311 -26.70 8.64 23.83
N ASP A 312 -27.67 9.46 24.24
CA ASP A 312 -28.14 9.51 25.63
C ASP A 312 -29.00 8.28 26.00
N ASN A 313 -29.70 7.66 25.03
CA ASN A 313 -30.42 6.38 25.22
C ASN A 313 -29.49 5.18 25.43
N TYR A 314 -28.22 5.26 25.03
CA TYR A 314 -27.23 4.19 25.26
C TYR A 314 -26.67 4.16 26.69
N ARG A 315 -26.98 5.16 27.52
CA ARG A 315 -26.45 5.25 28.90
C ARG A 315 -27.09 4.20 29.80
N GLY A 316 -26.26 3.53 30.60
CA GLY A 316 -26.71 2.49 31.52
C GLY A 316 -26.99 1.12 30.88
N ILE A 317 -26.66 0.91 29.60
CA ILE A 317 -26.70 -0.42 28.98
C ILE A 317 -25.76 -1.36 29.76
N GLN A 318 -26.26 -2.54 30.13
CA GLN A 318 -25.46 -3.56 30.81
C GLN A 318 -24.64 -4.39 29.81
N ILE A 319 -23.56 -4.99 30.29
CA ILE A 319 -22.81 -6.04 29.59
C ILE A 319 -23.75 -7.25 29.34
N PRO A 320 -24.01 -7.67 28.08
CA PRO A 320 -24.86 -8.82 27.79
C PRO A 320 -24.20 -10.16 28.17
N THR A 321 -25.03 -11.17 28.44
CA THR A 321 -24.58 -12.57 28.41
C THR A 321 -24.58 -13.11 26.98
N PHE A 322 -23.79 -14.15 26.73
CA PHE A 322 -23.82 -14.85 25.46
C PHE A 322 -25.18 -15.53 25.21
N GLU A 323 -25.91 -15.93 26.25
CA GLU A 323 -27.26 -16.47 26.13
C GLU A 323 -28.27 -15.41 25.62
N GLU A 324 -28.24 -14.19 26.13
CA GLU A 324 -29.08 -13.09 25.61
C GLU A 324 -28.80 -12.83 24.13
N VAL A 325 -27.53 -12.84 23.75
CA VAL A 325 -27.09 -12.64 22.37
C VAL A 325 -27.52 -13.78 21.44
N LEU A 326 -27.43 -15.04 21.89
CA LEU A 326 -27.95 -16.19 21.13
C LEU A 326 -29.48 -16.13 20.97
N ASN A 327 -30.20 -15.76 22.03
CA ASN A 327 -31.66 -15.57 21.96
C ASN A 327 -32.02 -14.45 20.99
N PHE A 328 -31.40 -13.27 21.11
CA PHE A 328 -31.61 -12.14 20.20
C PHE A 328 -31.29 -12.50 18.74
N THR A 329 -30.17 -13.19 18.50
CA THR A 329 -29.74 -13.60 17.15
C THR A 329 -30.75 -14.57 16.52
N ARG A 330 -31.22 -15.56 17.29
CA ARG A 330 -32.29 -16.48 16.86
C ARG A 330 -33.59 -15.73 16.54
N ASP A 331 -33.98 -14.80 17.40
CA ASP A 331 -35.30 -14.16 17.34
C ASP A 331 -35.39 -13.07 16.23
N ASN A 332 -34.27 -12.73 15.59
CA ASN A 332 -34.19 -11.80 14.46
C ASN A 332 -33.76 -12.45 13.11
N ASP A 333 -33.77 -13.79 13.02
CA ASP A 333 -33.41 -14.56 11.81
C ASP A 333 -32.02 -14.18 11.20
N PHE A 334 -31.02 -13.96 12.06
CA PHE A 334 -29.61 -13.76 11.66
C PHE A 334 -28.91 -15.06 11.20
#